data_AF-C0IVN6-F1
#
_entry.id   AF-C0IVN6-F1
#
_cell.length_a   1.000
_cell.length_b   1.000
_cell.length_c   1.000
_cell.angle_alpha   90.00
_cell.angle_beta   90.00
_cell.angle_gamma   90.00
#
_symmetry.space_group_name_H-M   'P 1'
#
loop_
_entity.id
_entity.type
_entity.pdbx_description
1 polymer ?
#
loop_
_entity_poly.entity_id
_entity_poly.type
_entity_poly.pdbx_seq_one_letter_code
_entity_poly.pdbx_strand_id
1 'polypeptide(L)'
;YSIPEDAMTGTAEMLFDYIAECMSDFLDRHHIKHKKLPLGFTFSFPVRHEDIDKGILLNWTKGFKASGAEGNNVVGLLRDAIK
;
A
#
# COMPACT_ATOMS: atom_id res chain seq x y z
N TYR A 1 -13.32 -2.44 -1.98
CA TYR A 1 -13.03 -1.22 -1.21
C TYR A 1 -12.71 -0.12 -2.20
N SER A 2 -13.36 1.04 -2.07
CA SER A 2 -13.03 2.21 -2.88
C SER A 2 -12.12 3.09 -2.05
N ILE A 3 -10.96 3.48 -2.60
CA ILE A 3 -10.02 4.34 -1.86
C ILE A 3 -10.64 5.74 -1.74
N PRO A 4 -10.80 6.27 -0.52
CA PRO A 4 -11.30 7.62 -0.29
C PRO A 4 -10.39 8.69 -0.90
N GLU A 5 -10.97 9.79 -1.39
CA GLU A 5 -10.21 10.86 -2.07
C GLU A 5 -9.17 11.53 -1.16
N ASP A 6 -9.50 11.68 0.12
CA ASP A 6 -8.60 12.16 1.16
C ASP A 6 -7.42 11.21 1.39
N ALA A 7 -7.63 9.89 1.32
CA ALA A 7 -6.53 8.92 1.35
C ALA A 7 -5.69 8.98 0.06
N MET A 8 -6.30 9.22 -1.10
CA MET A 8 -5.57 9.33 -2.39
C MET A 8 -4.67 10.57 -2.46
N THR A 9 -5.03 11.64 -1.75
CA THR A 9 -4.39 12.96 -1.84
C THR A 9 -3.73 13.43 -0.54
N GLY A 10 -3.88 12.67 0.56
CA GLY A 10 -3.30 12.94 1.87
C GLY A 10 -1.82 12.52 2.00
N THR A 11 -1.48 11.77 3.05
CA THR A 11 -0.12 11.24 3.25
C THR A 11 -0.01 9.79 2.82
N ALA A 12 1.22 9.33 2.60
CA ALA A 12 1.52 7.93 2.34
C ALA A 12 0.99 7.05 3.48
N GLU A 13 1.23 7.44 4.73
CA GLU A 13 0.76 6.73 5.91
C GLU A 13 -0.77 6.55 5.86
N MET A 14 -1.53 7.62 5.60
CA MET A 14 -3.00 7.52 5.47
C MET A 14 -3.44 6.53 4.37
N LEU A 15 -2.77 6.56 3.22
CA LEU A 15 -3.09 5.65 2.10
C LEU A 15 -2.77 4.19 2.43
N PHE A 16 -1.58 3.93 2.96
CA PHE A 16 -1.12 2.57 3.24
C PHE A 16 -1.82 1.98 4.48
N ASP A 17 -2.14 2.79 5.49
CA ASP A 17 -2.97 2.40 6.63
C ASP A 17 -4.38 1.98 6.16
N TYR A 18 -5.01 2.76 5.25
CA TYR A 18 -6.30 2.39 4.67
C TYR A 18 -6.23 1.04 3.91
N ILE A 19 -5.14 0.79 3.17
CA ILE A 19 -4.92 -0.49 2.49
C ILE A 19 -4.79 -1.62 3.51
N ALA A 20 -4.02 -1.42 4.58
CA ALA A 20 -3.83 -2.40 5.65
C ALA A 20 -5.15 -2.71 6.39
N GLU A 21 -5.98 -1.71 6.64
CA GLU A 21 -7.33 -1.88 7.22
C GLU A 21 -8.21 -2.72 6.30
N CYS A 22 -8.23 -2.43 4.99
CA CYS A 22 -8.99 -3.22 4.01
C CYS A 22 -8.53 -4.68 3.96
N MET A 23 -7.22 -4.91 4.08
CA MET A 23 -6.65 -6.26 4.16
C MET A 23 -7.05 -6.96 5.47
N SER A 24 -6.98 -6.27 6.61
CA SER A 24 -7.41 -6.81 7.90
C SER A 24 -8.88 -7.22 7.89
N ASP A 25 -9.76 -6.34 7.40
CA ASP A 25 -11.19 -6.61 7.27
C ASP A 25 -11.46 -7.81 6.35
N PHE A 26 -10.74 -7.93 5.23
CA PHE A 26 -10.81 -9.10 4.37
C PHE A 26 -10.42 -10.39 5.12
N LEU A 27 -9.29 -10.40 5.84
CA LEU A 27 -8.82 -11.57 6.58
C LEU A 27 -9.79 -11.97 7.70
N ASP A 28 -10.41 -11.00 8.37
CA ASP A 28 -11.42 -11.20 9.41
C ASP A 28 -12.70 -11.83 8.85
N ARG A 29 -13.23 -11.28 7.74
CA ARG A 29 -14.43 -11.80 7.06
C ARG A 29 -14.28 -13.24 6.56
N HIS A 30 -13.06 -13.63 6.20
CA HIS A 30 -12.74 -14.98 5.75
C HIS A 30 -12.22 -15.89 6.87
N HIS A 31 -12.17 -15.41 8.11
CA HIS A 31 -11.70 -16.16 9.29
C HIS A 31 -10.29 -16.73 9.14
N ILE A 32 -9.39 -16.02 8.45
CA ILE A 32 -8.01 -16.44 8.16
C ILE A 32 -6.94 -15.51 8.72
N LYS A 33 -7.32 -14.51 9.54
CA LYS A 33 -6.36 -13.57 10.16
C LYS A 33 -5.27 -14.22 11.02
N HIS A 34 -5.53 -15.43 11.52
CA HIS A 34 -4.56 -16.21 12.29
C HIS A 34 -3.47 -16.89 11.42
N LYS A 35 -3.56 -16.80 10.09
CA LYS A 35 -2.59 -17.43 9.17
C LYS A 35 -1.60 -16.40 8.64
N LYS A 36 -0.33 -16.80 8.55
CA LYS A 36 0.67 -16.05 7.79
C LYS A 36 0.56 -16.43 6.32
N LEU A 37 0.13 -15.48 5.48
CA LEU A 37 -0.10 -15.70 4.06
C LEU A 37 0.96 -14.96 3.23
N PRO A 38 1.50 -15.59 2.16
CA PRO A 38 2.30 -14.85 1.20
C PRO A 38 1.43 -13.83 0.47
N LEU A 39 1.94 -12.61 0.32
CA LEU A 39 1.25 -11.51 -0.36
C LEU A 39 2.02 -11.11 -1.62
N GLY A 40 1.35 -11.16 -2.77
CA GLY A 40 1.83 -10.50 -3.99
C GLY A 40 1.31 -9.07 -4.02
N PHE A 41 2.21 -8.10 -4.16
CA PHE A 41 1.84 -6.68 -4.19
C PHE A 41 2.02 -6.09 -5.59
N THR A 42 0.95 -6.14 -6.40
CA THR A 42 0.93 -5.51 -7.71
C THR A 42 0.66 -4.02 -7.59
N PHE A 43 1.71 -3.21 -7.62
CA PHE A 43 1.62 -1.76 -7.49
C PHE A 43 1.73 -1.07 -8.87
N SER A 44 0.59 -0.87 -9.52
CA SER A 44 0.49 -0.40 -10.92
C SER A 44 0.73 1.12 -11.08
N PHE A 45 1.88 1.58 -10.63
CA PHE A 45 2.41 2.93 -10.78
C PHE A 45 3.85 2.88 -11.31
N PRO A 46 4.39 4.01 -11.83
CA PRO A 46 5.80 4.09 -12.17
C PRO A 46 6.69 3.83 -10.94
N VAL A 47 7.37 2.68 -10.93
CA VAL A 47 8.24 2.25 -9.84
C VAL A 47 9.59 1.84 -10.41
N ARG A 48 10.67 2.21 -9.73
CA ARG A 48 11.99 1.63 -9.94
C ARG A 48 12.15 0.43 -9.01
N HIS A 49 12.16 -0.77 -9.56
CA HIS A 49 12.44 -1.99 -8.80
C HIS A 49 13.94 -2.10 -8.52
N GLU A 50 14.28 -2.21 -7.24
CA GLU A 50 15.65 -2.44 -6.77
C GLU A 50 15.85 -3.90 -6.34
N ASP A 51 14.77 -4.56 -5.89
CA ASP A 51 14.72 -5.99 -5.57
C ASP A 51 13.27 -6.50 -5.75
N ILE A 52 13.04 -7.81 -5.59
CA ILE A 52 11.71 -8.44 -5.68
C ILE A 52 10.72 -7.86 -4.66
N ASP A 53 11.21 -7.43 -3.50
CA ASP A 53 10.42 -6.85 -2.42
C ASP A 53 10.81 -5.40 -2.10
N LYS A 54 11.42 -4.71 -3.07
CA LYS A 54 11.83 -3.31 -2.95
C LYS A 54 11.55 -2.52 -4.22
N GLY A 55 10.61 -1.59 -4.12
CA GLY A 55 10.19 -0.74 -5.22
C GLY A 55 10.12 0.73 -4.81
N ILE A 56 10.90 1.59 -5.45
CA ILE A 56 10.87 3.03 -5.22
C ILE A 56 9.84 3.68 -6.13
N LEU A 57 8.82 4.31 -5.56
CA LEU A 57 7.84 5.07 -6.35
C LEU A 57 8.53 6.27 -7.01
N LEU A 58 8.40 6.41 -8.32
CA LEU A 58 8.97 7.53 -9.05
C LEU A 58 8.03 8.73 -9.08
N ASN A 59 6.78 8.49 -9.47
CA ASN A 59 5.75 9.53 -9.52
C ASN A 59 4.36 8.90 -9.44
N TRP A 60 3.42 9.65 -8.88
CA TRP A 60 2.02 9.29 -8.91
C TRP A 60 1.39 9.54 -10.29
N THR A 61 0.31 8.80 -10.55
CA THR A 61 -0.55 8.96 -11.73
C THR A 61 -2.01 8.73 -11.32
N LYS A 62 -2.97 8.83 -12.27
CA LYS A 62 -4.39 8.47 -12.04
C LYS A 62 -5.06 9.28 -10.91
N GLY A 63 -4.63 10.52 -10.69
CA GLY A 63 -5.17 11.41 -9.67
C GLY A 63 -4.62 11.20 -8.25
N PHE A 64 -3.78 10.18 -8.02
CA PHE A 64 -3.09 10.01 -6.73
C PHE A 64 -2.06 11.12 -6.51
N LYS A 65 -1.92 11.57 -5.26
CA LYS A 65 -0.95 12.57 -4.82
C LYS A 65 -0.53 12.38 -3.37
N ALA A 66 -0.58 11.16 -2.84
CA ALA A 66 -0.24 10.88 -1.44
C ALA A 66 1.22 11.29 -1.15
N SER A 67 1.36 12.32 -0.32
CA SER A 67 2.64 12.94 0.03
C SER A 67 3.53 11.97 0.82
N GLY A 68 4.84 12.05 0.64
CA GLY A 68 5.79 11.16 1.32
C GLY A 68 5.96 9.78 0.67
N ALA A 69 5.21 9.43 -0.38
CA ALA A 69 5.38 8.16 -1.08
C ALA A 69 6.41 8.22 -2.23
N GLU A 70 6.41 9.30 -3.02
CA GLU A 70 7.37 9.47 -4.12
C GLU A 70 8.81 9.52 -3.58
N GLY A 71 9.72 8.77 -4.20
CA GLY A 71 11.10 8.60 -3.74
C GLY A 71 11.29 7.53 -2.65
N ASN A 72 10.21 6.94 -2.12
CA ASN A 72 10.27 5.97 -1.03
C ASN A 72 9.91 4.54 -1.46
N ASN A 73 10.31 3.56 -0.64
CA ASN A 73 10.02 2.15 -0.87
C ASN A 73 8.57 1.81 -0.53
N VAL A 74 7.73 1.59 -1.53
CA VAL A 74 6.29 1.30 -1.33
C VAL A 74 6.02 -0.04 -0.66
N VAL A 75 6.93 -1.01 -0.78
CA VAL A 75 6.83 -2.28 -0.06
C VAL A 75 7.10 -2.06 1.42
N GLY A 76 8.04 -1.16 1.75
CA GLY A 76 8.31 -0.73 3.13
C GLY A 76 7.11 -0.02 3.74
N LEU A 77 6.56 0.97 3.04
CA LEU A 77 5.35 1.70 3.47
C LEU A 77 4.17 0.75 3.76
N LEU A 78 3.94 -0.22 2.88
CA LEU A 78 2.90 -1.23 3.12
C LEU A 78 3.22 -2.12 4.33
N ARG A 79 4.48 -2.54 4.50
CA ARG A 79 4.92 -3.34 5.66
C ARG A 79 4.77 -2.59 6.98
N ASP A 80 5.07 -1.29 6.99
CA ASP A 80 4.94 -0.45 8.19
C ASP A 80 3.47 -0.27 8.61
N ALA A 81 2.56 -0.22 7.63
CA ALA A 81 1.12 -0.17 7.86
C ALA A 81 0.52 -1.51 8.32
N ILE A 82 1.06 -2.65 7.85
CA ILE A 82 0.65 -3.99 8.27
C ILE A 82 1.31 -4.32 9.62
N LYS A 83 0.54 -4.19 10.71
CA LYS A 83 0.94 -4.57 12.07
C LYS A 83 0.55 -6.01 12.42
#